data_AF-A0A7S3GYB6-F1
#
_entry.id   AF-A0A7S3GYB6-F1
#
_cell.length_a   1.000
_cell.length_b   1.000
_cell.length_c   1.000
_cell.angle_alpha   90.00
_cell.angle_beta   90.00
_cell.angle_gamma   90.00
#
_symmetry.space_group_name_H-M   'P 1'
#
loop_
_entity.id
_entity.type
_entity.pdbx_description
1 polymer ?
#
loop_
_entity_poly.entity_id
_entity_poly.type
_entity_poly.pdbx_seq_one_letter_code
_entity_poly.pdbx_strand_id
1 'polypeptide(L)'
;DLIIIQTPPCLPALLAAIVISWFNSSKIMLDWHNLGFAMFEERLGNKHILVRLARALEMYLASYATFHICVSSAMKEWLSEHFHVRSTVLYDRPPAIFMRQPLSVDKRHELMLRLKLTDAALF
;
A
#
# COMPACT_ATOMS: atom_id res chain seq x y z
N ASP A 1 3.55 22.01 9.91
CA ASP A 1 3.14 20.63 10.27
C ASP A 1 3.18 19.69 9.07
N LEU A 2 3.21 18.39 9.34
CA LEU A 2 3.19 17.33 8.34
C LEU A 2 2.02 16.39 8.63
N ILE A 3 1.13 16.22 7.66
CA ILE A 3 0.03 15.26 7.73
C ILE A 3 0.48 14.01 6.97
N ILE A 4 0.62 12.90 7.68
CA ILE A 4 0.97 11.61 7.09
C ILE A 4 -0.31 10.79 6.92
N ILE A 5 -0.55 10.32 5.70
CA ILE A 5 -1.67 9.41 5.41
C ILE A 5 -1.09 8.08 5.01
N GLN A 6 -1.43 7.04 5.76
CA GLN A 6 -1.14 5.67 5.37
C GLN A 6 -2.32 5.10 4.60
N THR A 7 -2.10 4.72 3.34
CA THR A 7 -3.12 3.98 2.60
C THR A 7 -3.33 2.60 3.25
N PRO A 8 -4.57 2.14 3.48
CA PRO A 8 -5.83 2.79 3.16
C PRO A 8 -6.39 3.54 4.38
N PRO A 9 -6.71 4.83 4.23
CA PRO A 9 -8.12 5.13 3.98
C PRO A 9 -8.33 5.85 2.65
N CYS A 10 -9.33 5.33 1.94
CA CYS A 10 -9.96 5.86 0.74
C CYS A 10 -9.97 7.38 0.72
N LEU A 11 -9.74 7.94 -0.46
CA LEU A 11 -10.11 9.28 -0.97
C LEU A 11 -10.64 10.31 0.06
N PRO A 12 -11.74 10.08 0.81
CA PRO A 12 -12.15 10.91 1.94
C PRO A 12 -11.04 11.45 2.85
N ALA A 13 -10.11 10.61 3.32
CA ALA A 13 -9.07 11.05 4.26
C ALA A 13 -8.07 12.00 3.59
N LEU A 14 -7.68 11.68 2.35
CA LEU A 14 -6.82 12.54 1.55
C LEU A 14 -7.51 13.87 1.22
N LEU A 15 -8.80 13.84 0.87
CA LEU A 15 -9.59 15.06 0.64
C LEU A 15 -9.64 15.94 1.89
N ALA A 16 -9.92 15.35 3.06
CA ALA A 16 -9.93 16.10 4.32
C ALA A 16 -8.55 16.70 4.64
N ALA A 17 -7.48 15.94 4.44
CA ALA A 17 -6.12 16.43 4.65
C ALA A 17 -5.74 17.57 3.70
N ILE A 18 -6.14 17.50 2.42
CA ILE A 18 -5.95 18.58 1.44
C ILE A 18 -6.67 19.85 1.90
N VAL A 19 -7.94 19.73 2.30
CA VAL A 19 -8.73 20.87 2.80
C VAL A 19 -8.05 21.50 4.02
N ILE A 20 -7.65 20.69 5.01
CA ILE A 20 -6.99 21.18 6.22
C ILE A 20 -5.63 21.82 5.88
N SER A 21 -4.85 21.18 5.01
CA SER A 21 -3.55 21.67 4.53
C SER A 21 -3.65 23.06 3.92
N TRP A 22 -4.72 23.36 3.20
CA TRP A 22 -4.95 24.70 2.65
C TRP A 22 -5.15 25.78 3.73
N PHE A 23 -5.80 25.45 4.85
CA PHE A 23 -6.04 26.41 5.93
C PHE A 23 -4.83 26.62 6.82
N ASN A 24 -4.01 25.59 7.03
CA ASN A 24 -2.92 25.63 8.01
C ASN A 24 -1.51 25.54 7.39
N SER A 25 -1.41 25.55 6.04
CA SER A 25 -0.14 25.39 5.31
C SER A 25 0.65 24.11 5.68
N SER A 26 -0.04 23.05 6.10
CA SER A 26 0.62 21.76 6.37
C SER A 26 1.06 21.11 5.07
N LYS A 27 2.16 20.36 5.11
CA LYS A 27 2.57 19.49 4.01
C LYS A 27 1.87 18.14 4.15
N ILE A 28 1.61 17.47 3.05
CA ILE A 28 1.00 16.13 3.04
C ILE A 28 2.05 15.12 2.56
N MET A 29 2.19 14.02 3.30
CA MET A 29 2.98 12.87 2.90
C MET A 29 2.06 11.66 2.75
N LEU A 30 2.04 11.09 1.55
CA LEU A 30 1.34 9.84 1.27
C LEU A 30 2.29 8.67 1.45
N ASP A 31 1.80 7.68 2.17
CA ASP A 31 2.47 6.40 2.33
C ASP A 31 1.68 5.30 1.61
N TRP A 32 2.24 4.86 0.48
CA TRP A 32 1.66 3.89 -0.43
C TRP A 32 2.01 2.47 0.03
N HIS A 33 1.02 1.81 0.63
CA HIS A 33 1.05 0.39 1.00
C HIS A 33 0.13 -0.43 0.10
N ASN A 34 -0.92 0.21 -0.43
CA ASN A 34 -1.86 -0.38 -1.37
C ASN A 34 -2.46 0.73 -2.27
N LEU A 35 -3.12 0.33 -3.36
CA LEU A 35 -3.87 1.21 -4.25
C LEU A 35 -5.36 1.15 -3.87
N GLY A 36 -5.94 2.28 -3.51
CA GLY A 36 -7.34 2.35 -3.09
C GLY A 36 -8.30 1.86 -4.17
N PHE A 37 -8.08 2.26 -5.43
CA PHE A 37 -8.90 1.80 -6.55
C PHE A 37 -8.83 0.27 -6.77
N ALA A 38 -7.70 -0.37 -6.44
CA ALA A 38 -7.52 -1.82 -6.63
C ALA A 38 -8.42 -2.62 -5.69
N MET A 39 -8.69 -2.11 -4.48
CA MET A 39 -9.66 -2.71 -3.56
C MET A 39 -11.10 -2.65 -4.11
N PHE A 40 -11.45 -1.58 -4.83
CA PHE A 40 -12.75 -1.51 -5.53
C PHE A 40 -12.78 -2.46 -6.73
N GLU A 41 -11.67 -2.59 -7.45
CA GLU A 41 -11.52 -3.49 -8.58
C GLU A 41 -11.72 -4.95 -8.19
N GLU A 42 -11.14 -5.37 -7.06
CA GLU A 42 -11.32 -6.72 -6.51
C GLU A 42 -12.78 -7.03 -6.19
N ARG A 43 -13.54 -6.04 -5.67
CA ARG A 43 -14.94 -6.23 -5.23
C ARG A 43 -15.97 -6.10 -6.35
N LEU A 44 -15.77 -5.17 -7.28
CA LEU A 44 -16.77 -4.76 -8.27
C LEU A 44 -16.39 -5.19 -9.70
N GLY A 45 -15.15 -5.61 -9.93
CA GLY A 45 -14.59 -5.92 -11.23
C GLY A 45 -14.07 -4.70 -11.99
N ASN A 46 -13.03 -4.91 -12.79
CA ASN A 46 -12.30 -3.85 -13.52
C ASN A 46 -13.16 -2.97 -14.44
N LYS A 47 -14.24 -3.51 -15.01
CA LYS A 47 -15.13 -2.78 -15.94
C LYS A 47 -16.12 -1.85 -15.24
N HIS A 48 -16.21 -1.90 -13.91
CA HIS A 48 -17.20 -1.13 -13.16
C HIS A 48 -16.85 0.37 -13.14
N ILE A 49 -17.85 1.23 -13.37
CA ILE A 49 -17.62 2.69 -13.48
C ILE A 49 -17.02 3.30 -12.20
N LEU A 50 -17.42 2.78 -11.04
CA LEU A 50 -16.87 3.22 -9.74
C LEU A 50 -15.37 2.95 -9.62
N VAL A 51 -14.84 1.88 -10.22
CA VAL A 51 -13.41 1.58 -10.19
C VAL A 51 -12.64 2.61 -11.01
N ARG A 52 -13.16 2.98 -12.19
CA ARG A 52 -12.58 4.02 -13.04
C ARG A 52 -12.61 5.38 -12.35
N LEU A 53 -13.71 5.73 -11.69
CA LEU A 53 -13.83 6.96 -10.92
C LEU A 53 -12.89 6.98 -9.73
N ALA A 54 -12.82 5.88 -8.95
CA ALA A 54 -11.91 5.77 -7.83
C ALA A 54 -10.46 5.95 -8.27
N ARG A 55 -10.04 5.29 -9.37
CA ARG A 55 -8.69 5.43 -9.94
C ARG A 55 -8.39 6.86 -10.36
N ALA A 56 -9.31 7.52 -11.07
CA ALA A 56 -9.13 8.90 -11.52
C ALA A 56 -9.05 9.89 -10.36
N LEU A 57 -9.94 9.74 -9.37
CA LEU A 57 -9.93 10.56 -8.16
C LEU A 57 -8.67 10.33 -7.33
N GLU A 58 -8.19 9.09 -7.22
CA GLU A 58 -6.99 8.77 -6.46
C GLU A 58 -5.75 9.37 -7.10
N MET A 59 -5.61 9.21 -8.42
CA MET A 59 -4.54 9.83 -9.18
C MET A 59 -4.58 11.37 -9.08
N TYR A 60 -5.77 11.97 -9.20
CA TYR A 60 -5.92 13.43 -9.10
C TYR A 60 -5.59 13.97 -7.70
N LEU A 61 -6.18 13.37 -6.66
CA LEU A 61 -5.96 13.83 -5.29
C LEU A 61 -4.52 13.55 -4.83
N ALA A 62 -3.90 12.46 -5.30
CA ALA A 62 -2.51 12.15 -4.98
C ALA A 62 -1.55 13.27 -5.41
N SER A 63 -1.84 13.98 -6.50
CA SER A 63 -1.00 15.09 -6.99
C SER A 63 -0.90 16.28 -6.03
N TYR A 64 -1.82 16.40 -5.06
CA TYR A 64 -1.76 17.43 -4.02
C TYR A 64 -0.82 17.09 -2.87
N ALA A 65 -0.36 15.85 -2.78
CA ALA A 65 0.60 15.47 -1.75
C ALA A 65 1.99 16.00 -2.09
N THR A 66 2.70 16.49 -1.06
CA THR A 66 4.04 17.06 -1.22
C THR A 66 5.12 15.97 -1.30
N PHE A 67 4.92 14.90 -0.54
CA PHE A 67 5.86 13.80 -0.44
C PHE A 67 5.15 12.46 -0.63
N HIS A 68 5.86 11.50 -1.23
CA HIS A 68 5.37 10.15 -1.40
C HIS A 68 6.43 9.14 -0.97
N ILE A 69 6.03 8.21 -0.13
CA ILE A 69 6.81 7.04 0.25
C ILE A 69 6.02 5.78 -0.10
N CYS A 70 6.69 4.67 -0.36
CA CYS A 70 6.04 3.43 -0.77
C CYS A 70 6.80 2.19 -0.30
N VAL A 71 6.09 1.08 -0.13
CA VAL A 71 6.62 -0.14 0.50
C VAL A 71 7.62 -0.93 -0.33
N SER A 72 7.68 -0.72 -1.65
CA SER A 72 8.52 -1.54 -2.52
C SER A 72 9.00 -0.80 -3.76
N SER A 73 10.11 -1.29 -4.35
CA SER A 73 10.64 -0.79 -5.62
C SER A 73 9.64 -1.00 -6.76
N ALA A 74 8.94 -2.13 -6.79
CA ALA A 74 7.90 -2.40 -7.78
C ALA A 74 6.75 -1.39 -7.69
N MET A 75 6.31 -1.04 -6.47
CA MET A 75 5.28 -0.02 -6.29
C MET A 75 5.75 1.37 -6.71
N LYS A 76 7.02 1.71 -6.46
CA LYS A 76 7.62 2.96 -6.94
C LYS A 76 7.57 3.07 -8.46
N GLU A 77 8.00 2.03 -9.17
CA GLU A 77 7.97 1.97 -10.64
C GLU A 77 6.53 2.10 -11.15
N TRP A 78 5.61 1.33 -10.56
CA TRP A 78 4.21 1.36 -10.94
C TRP A 78 3.58 2.76 -10.76
N LEU A 79 3.82 3.42 -9.62
CA LEU A 79 3.34 4.79 -9.35
C LEU A 79 3.93 5.83 -10.31
N SER A 80 5.20 5.66 -10.67
CA SER A 80 5.86 6.54 -11.63
C SER A 80 5.27 6.39 -13.03
N GLU A 81 4.98 5.17 -13.47
CA GLU A 81 4.44 4.87 -14.79
C GLU A 81 2.96 5.25 -14.92
N HIS A 82 2.15 4.97 -13.91
CA HIS A 82 0.69 5.08 -14.00
C HIS A 82 0.14 6.38 -13.42
N PHE A 83 0.74 6.87 -12.33
CA PHE A 83 0.26 8.06 -11.62
C PHE A 83 1.19 9.27 -11.79
N HIS A 84 2.35 9.08 -12.45
CA HIS A 84 3.39 10.10 -12.61
C HIS A 84 3.86 10.70 -11.27
N VAL A 85 3.84 9.87 -10.22
CA VAL A 85 4.23 10.25 -8.86
C VAL A 85 5.65 9.77 -8.59
N ARG A 86 6.51 10.67 -8.11
CA ARG A 86 7.85 10.32 -7.64
C ARG A 86 7.81 9.95 -6.16
N SER A 87 7.99 8.66 -5.86
CA SER A 87 8.05 8.17 -4.49
C SER A 87 9.44 7.68 -4.08
N THR A 88 9.68 7.65 -2.76
CA THR A 88 10.85 7.03 -2.14
C THR A 88 10.47 5.68 -1.56
N VAL A 89 11.30 4.66 -1.75
CA VAL A 89 11.03 3.33 -1.20
C VAL A 89 11.36 3.34 0.29
N LEU A 90 10.38 2.97 1.11
CA LEU A 90 10.52 2.68 2.52
C LEU A 90 9.91 1.30 2.77
N TYR A 91 10.77 0.28 2.83
CA TYR A 91 10.30 -1.09 3.03
C TYR A 91 9.61 -1.26 4.38
N ASP A 92 8.49 -1.98 4.37
CA ASP A 92 7.81 -2.37 5.58
C ASP A 92 8.70 -3.22 6.47
N ARG A 93 8.77 -2.84 7.75
CA ARG A 93 9.47 -3.62 8.76
C ARG A 93 8.48 -4.58 9.41
N PRO A 94 8.78 -5.89 9.44
CA PRO A 94 7.91 -6.83 10.14
C PRO A 94 7.85 -6.49 11.65
N PRO A 95 6.69 -6.69 12.30
CA PRO A 95 6.55 -6.50 13.73
C PRO A 95 7.56 -7.35 14.53
N ALA A 96 7.92 -6.91 15.73
CA ALA A 96 8.97 -7.55 16.54
C ALA A 96 8.69 -9.02 16.93
N ILE A 97 7.43 -9.47 16.84
CA ILE A 97 7.04 -10.88 17.03
C ILE A 97 7.64 -11.79 15.96
N PHE A 98 7.91 -11.26 14.77
CA PHE A 98 8.57 -12.02 13.72
C PHE A 98 10.06 -12.05 14.03
N MET A 99 10.55 -13.24 14.35
CA MET A 99 11.96 -13.47 14.55
C MET A 99 12.73 -13.11 13.28
N ARG A 100 13.71 -12.21 13.39
CA ARG A 100 14.63 -11.89 12.29
C ARG A 100 15.51 -13.06 11.88
N GLN A 101 15.72 -13.98 12.81
CA GLN A 101 16.55 -15.15 12.64
C GLN A 101 15.74 -16.32 12.08
N PRO A 102 16.29 -17.04 11.09
CA PRO A 102 15.59 -18.14 10.47
C PRO A 102 15.28 -19.23 11.49
N LEU A 103 14.12 -19.85 11.37
CA LEU A 103 13.74 -21.03 12.17
C LEU A 103 14.81 -22.12 12.02
N SER A 104 15.05 -22.91 13.07
CA SER A 104 15.84 -24.15 12.94
C SER A 104 15.16 -25.11 11.97
N VAL A 105 15.93 -26.03 11.39
CA VAL A 105 15.39 -27.02 10.44
C VAL A 105 14.23 -27.80 11.08
N ASP A 106 14.37 -28.21 12.35
CA ASP A 106 13.32 -28.94 13.08
C ASP A 106 12.02 -28.13 13.20
N LYS A 107 12.12 -26.83 13.53
CA LYS A 107 10.95 -25.97 13.64
C LYS A 107 10.30 -25.68 12.29
N ARG A 108 11.09 -25.61 11.21
CA ARG A 108 10.56 -25.49 9.84
C ARG A 108 9.81 -26.76 9.45
N HIS A 109 10.39 -27.93 9.72
CA HIS A 109 9.77 -29.23 9.44
C HIS A 109 8.47 -29.40 10.22
N GLU A 110 8.47 -29.08 11.53
CA GLU A 110 7.27 -29.09 12.37
C GLU A 110 6.18 -28.17 11.82
N LEU A 111 6.53 -26.95 11.40
CA LEU A 111 5.59 -26.02 10.78
C LEU A 111 5.02 -26.57 9.48
N MET A 112 5.85 -27.14 8.60
CA MET A 112 5.41 -27.75 7.33
C MET A 112 4.44 -28.91 7.57
N LEU A 113 4.73 -29.78 8.54
CA LEU A 113 3.84 -30.87 8.95
C LEU A 113 2.50 -30.33 9.45
N ARG A 114 2.50 -29.29 10.31
CA ARG A 114 1.27 -28.65 10.82
C ARG A 114 0.44 -28.01 9.70
N LEU A 115 1.09 -27.42 8.71
CA LEU A 115 0.44 -26.85 7.53
C LEU A 115 0.02 -27.91 6.49
N LYS A 116 0.29 -29.19 6.74
CA LYS A 116 0.04 -30.32 5.82
C LYS A 116 0.76 -30.18 4.47
N LEU A 117 1.87 -29.45 4.45
CA LEU A 117 2.75 -29.30 3.30
C LEU A 117 3.81 -30.42 3.32
N THR A 118 3.34 -31.65 3.16
CA THR A 118 4.19 -32.85 2.96
C THR A 118 4.37 -33.14 1.48
N ASP A 119 5.39 -33.91 1.10
CA ASP A 119 5.76 -34.19 -0.31
C ASP A 119 4.58 -34.52 -1.23
N ALA A 120 3.57 -35.27 -0.75
CA ALA A 120 2.37 -35.61 -1.52
C ALA A 120 1.42 -34.43 -1.88
N ALA A 121 1.61 -33.25 -1.27
CA ALA A 121 0.81 -32.04 -1.52
C ALA A 121 1.61 -30.95 -2.26
N LEU A 122 2.93 -31.13 -2.41
CA LEU A 122 3.83 -30.22 -3.11
C LEU A 122 4.15 -30.67 -4.54
N PHE A 123 3.67 -31.88 -4.92
CA PHE A 123 3.73 -32.44 -6.28
C PHE A 123 2.33 -32.84 -6.75
#